data_AF-A0A7C9RSA1-F1
#
_entry.id   AF-A0A7C9RSA1-F1
#
_cell.length_a   1.000
_cell.length_b   1.000
_cell.length_c   1.000
_cell.angle_alpha   90.00
_cell.angle_beta   90.00
_cell.angle_gamma   90.00
#
_symmetry.space_group_name_H-M   'P 1'
#
loop_
_entity.id
_entity.type
_entity.pdbx_description
1 polymer ?
#
loop_
_entity_poly.entity_id
_entity_poly.type
_entity_poly.pdbx_seq_one_letter_code
_entity_poly.pdbx_strand_id
1 'polypeptide(L)'
;MGAFGLLMLSAFTSVLAGGPLSLKREQVNAAYQAAPGECLNWEKPDLSDAQKVDCSAAHKFEVTGTADITGAYPKEAPFPQPDAWEKIAQDNCAQAATTYMSGKLDPEGKYGVSTLNPDEKRWSGGYRQIRCGLQVTAPSGAALPSFGSAKSQDQSNVYDPGVCVALGDKNTVGDPIECAKPHVFEIVGVVQHPEGPFPADAAQDAAMLEKCAAIAADYTGGADLKAKGLLITWDNRSEKSWAVGSRKANCKVGAPPQGENLVAWEGTVRNPNGAPLTTSNPPQTTSVKPQAEPTGAPLHSESGQPPSESGKPSDSGKPDKPSSSAPATTTETR
;
A
#
# COMPACT_ATOMS: atom_id res chain seq x y z
N MET A 1 11.32 -43.62 -79.90
CA MET A 1 12.77 -43.34 -80.07
C MET A 1 13.22 -42.63 -78.80
N GLY A 2 13.80 -43.35 -77.82
CA GLY A 2 15.25 -43.32 -77.53
C GLY A 2 15.54 -42.13 -76.59
N ALA A 3 16.26 -42.21 -75.47
CA ALA A 3 17.26 -43.16 -75.01
C ALA A 3 17.64 -42.82 -73.55
N PHE A 4 18.05 -43.85 -72.81
CA PHE A 4 19.13 -43.88 -71.80
C PHE A 4 19.08 -43.07 -70.48
N GLY A 5 19.30 -43.81 -69.38
CA GLY A 5 19.76 -43.28 -68.09
C GLY A 5 19.70 -44.30 -66.95
N LEU A 6 20.61 -45.28 -66.93
CA LEU A 6 20.91 -46.11 -65.76
C LEU A 6 21.49 -45.24 -64.62
N LEU A 7 21.05 -45.42 -63.37
CA LEU A 7 21.96 -45.33 -62.20
C LEU A 7 21.35 -45.90 -60.90
N MET A 8 21.93 -47.03 -60.50
CA MET A 8 22.29 -47.53 -59.16
C MET A 8 21.45 -47.21 -57.91
N LEU A 9 21.08 -48.30 -57.22
CA LEU A 9 20.67 -48.33 -55.82
C LEU A 9 21.77 -47.77 -54.91
N SER A 10 21.38 -46.97 -53.92
CA SER A 10 22.15 -46.78 -52.68
C SER A 10 21.18 -46.45 -51.55
N ALA A 11 20.93 -47.45 -50.72
CA ALA A 11 20.22 -47.32 -49.46
C ALA A 11 21.17 -46.70 -48.42
N PHE A 12 20.87 -45.46 -48.00
CA PHE A 12 21.43 -44.90 -46.77
C PHE A 12 20.26 -44.47 -45.88
N THR A 13 19.94 -45.34 -44.93
CA THR A 13 19.15 -45.02 -43.75
C THR A 13 19.95 -44.07 -42.88
N SER A 14 19.68 -42.77 -42.98
CA SER A 14 20.13 -41.79 -42.00
C SER A 14 18.89 -41.25 -41.27
N VAL A 15 18.52 -41.94 -40.18
CA VAL A 15 17.62 -41.39 -39.17
C VAL A 15 18.40 -40.34 -38.40
N LEU A 16 18.41 -39.10 -38.89
CA LEU A 16 18.75 -37.95 -38.07
C LEU A 16 17.56 -37.71 -37.15
N ALA A 17 17.58 -38.35 -35.99
CA ALA A 17 16.79 -37.94 -34.84
C ALA A 17 17.34 -36.59 -34.36
N GLY A 18 16.90 -35.52 -35.03
CA GLY A 18 17.00 -34.16 -34.52
C GLY A 18 16.07 -34.04 -33.32
N GLY A 19 16.55 -34.46 -32.14
CA GLY A 19 15.89 -34.13 -30.89
C GLY A 19 15.77 -32.61 -30.81
N PRO A 20 14.60 -32.06 -30.40
CA PRO A 20 14.48 -30.63 -30.22
C PRO A 20 15.51 -30.22 -29.17
N LEU A 21 16.49 -29.41 -29.58
CA LEU A 21 17.26 -28.60 -28.65
C LEU A 21 16.25 -27.65 -28.00
N SER A 22 15.61 -28.10 -26.92
CA SER A 22 15.05 -27.21 -25.91
C SER A 22 16.21 -26.48 -25.28
N LEU A 23 16.74 -25.48 -25.99
CA LEU A 23 17.28 -24.31 -25.33
C LEU A 23 16.15 -23.84 -24.42
N LYS A 24 16.30 -24.07 -23.11
CA LYS A 24 15.52 -23.35 -22.10
C LYS A 24 15.82 -21.88 -22.36
N ARG A 25 15.04 -21.24 -23.23
CA ARG A 25 14.98 -19.79 -23.35
C ARG A 25 14.52 -19.37 -21.98
N GLU A 26 15.45 -18.83 -21.17
CA GLU A 26 15.14 -18.35 -19.84
C GLU A 26 13.93 -17.45 -19.99
N GLN A 27 12.82 -17.89 -19.39
CA GLN A 27 11.54 -17.21 -19.54
C GLN A 27 11.76 -15.80 -19.01
N VAL A 28 11.60 -14.81 -19.88
CA VAL A 28 11.99 -13.45 -19.56
C VAL A 28 11.02 -12.94 -18.50
N ASN A 29 11.51 -12.80 -17.27
CA ASN A 29 10.69 -12.41 -16.12
C ASN A 29 10.23 -10.95 -16.26
N ALA A 30 8.92 -10.72 -16.10
CA ALA A 30 8.28 -9.43 -16.35
C ALA A 30 8.81 -8.32 -15.42
N ALA A 31 9.25 -8.67 -14.21
CA ALA A 31 9.85 -7.73 -13.25
C ALA A 31 11.07 -6.97 -13.82
N TYR A 32 11.74 -7.52 -14.85
CA TYR A 32 12.93 -6.91 -15.46
C TYR A 32 12.70 -6.33 -16.86
N GLN A 33 11.50 -6.48 -17.42
CA GLN A 33 11.21 -6.02 -18.79
C GLN A 33 10.06 -5.04 -18.86
N ALA A 34 9.22 -5.00 -17.83
CA ALA A 34 8.02 -4.19 -17.86
C ALA A 34 8.32 -2.70 -18.12
N ALA A 35 7.48 -2.10 -18.94
CA ALA A 35 7.56 -0.73 -19.40
C ALA A 35 6.66 0.19 -18.56
N PRO A 36 6.90 1.52 -18.56
CA PRO A 36 6.04 2.46 -17.86
C PRO A 36 4.56 2.31 -18.23
N GLY A 37 3.69 2.25 -17.22
CA GLY A 37 2.26 2.00 -17.34
C GLY A 37 1.84 0.55 -17.33
N GLU A 38 2.78 -0.40 -17.26
CA GLU A 38 2.46 -1.81 -17.08
C GLU A 38 2.31 -2.15 -15.60
N CYS A 39 1.27 -2.94 -15.29
CA CYS A 39 0.99 -3.42 -13.95
C CYS A 39 1.46 -4.87 -13.79
N LEU A 40 2.06 -5.16 -12.64
CA LEU A 40 2.67 -6.44 -12.33
C LEU A 40 2.04 -7.07 -11.10
N ASN A 41 1.82 -8.37 -11.17
CA ASN A 41 1.45 -9.19 -10.03
C ASN A 41 2.37 -10.42 -9.92
N TRP A 42 2.49 -10.96 -8.71
CA TRP A 42 3.27 -12.14 -8.36
C TRP A 42 2.71 -12.76 -7.08
N GLU A 43 2.92 -14.06 -6.89
CA GLU A 43 2.62 -14.73 -5.63
C GLU A 43 3.90 -15.10 -4.87
N LYS A 44 5.01 -15.35 -5.58
CA LYS A 44 6.25 -15.76 -4.93
C LYS A 44 7.05 -14.55 -4.45
N PRO A 45 7.68 -14.65 -3.27
CA PRO A 45 8.49 -13.56 -2.72
C PRO A 45 9.72 -13.26 -3.57
N ASP A 46 10.19 -14.24 -4.35
CA ASP A 46 11.35 -14.11 -5.24
C ASP A 46 11.01 -13.53 -6.63
N LEU A 47 9.78 -13.03 -6.82
CA LEU A 47 9.26 -12.52 -8.10
C LEU A 47 9.44 -13.46 -9.29
N SER A 48 9.78 -14.73 -9.08
CA SER A 48 10.09 -15.65 -10.18
C SER A 48 8.88 -15.94 -11.07
N ASP A 49 7.67 -15.70 -10.54
CA ASP A 49 6.37 -15.79 -11.22
C ASP A 49 5.78 -14.42 -11.58
N ALA A 50 6.56 -13.33 -11.46
CA ALA A 50 6.08 -11.99 -11.79
C ALA A 50 5.64 -11.92 -13.26
N GLN A 51 4.42 -11.43 -13.43
CA GLN A 51 3.75 -11.35 -14.71
C GLN A 51 3.07 -10.01 -14.89
N LYS A 52 2.98 -9.57 -16.14
CA LYS A 52 2.15 -8.44 -16.53
C LYS A 52 0.68 -8.83 -16.43
N VAL A 53 -0.11 -7.97 -15.81
CA VAL A 53 -1.57 -8.06 -15.72
C VAL A 53 -2.21 -6.77 -16.23
N ASP A 54 -3.51 -6.82 -16.53
CA ASP A 54 -4.28 -5.61 -16.74
C ASP A 54 -4.34 -4.82 -15.43
N CYS A 55 -4.16 -3.50 -15.45
CA CYS A 55 -4.18 -2.70 -14.23
C CYS A 55 -5.54 -2.72 -13.51
N SER A 56 -6.65 -3.02 -14.21
CA SER A 56 -7.95 -3.23 -13.57
C SER A 56 -8.03 -4.53 -12.77
N ALA A 57 -7.15 -5.50 -13.05
CA ALA A 57 -6.99 -6.68 -12.22
C ALA A 57 -6.11 -6.37 -10.99
N ALA A 58 -6.18 -7.26 -10.00
CA ALA A 58 -5.31 -7.18 -8.82
C ALA A 58 -3.85 -7.20 -9.24
N HIS A 59 -3.09 -6.19 -8.83
CA HIS A 59 -1.66 -6.09 -9.04
C HIS A 59 -0.99 -5.49 -7.80
N LYS A 60 0.33 -5.64 -7.70
CA LYS A 60 1.10 -5.14 -6.54
C LYS A 60 2.04 -4.00 -6.93
N PHE A 61 2.30 -3.81 -8.24
CA PHE A 61 3.24 -2.79 -8.71
C PHE A 61 2.79 -2.20 -10.05
N GLU A 62 2.88 -0.89 -10.20
CA GLU A 62 2.71 -0.19 -11.47
C GLU A 62 4.03 0.49 -11.86
N VAL A 63 4.58 0.12 -13.01
CA VAL A 63 5.87 0.65 -13.47
C VAL A 63 5.72 2.12 -13.87
N THR A 64 6.56 2.98 -13.33
CA THR A 64 6.62 4.41 -13.68
C THR A 64 7.81 4.74 -14.57
N GLY A 65 8.86 3.92 -14.53
CA GLY A 65 10.13 4.20 -15.19
C GLY A 65 11.16 3.10 -15.02
N THR A 66 12.34 3.36 -15.54
CA THR A 66 13.54 2.55 -15.34
C THR A 66 14.70 3.47 -14.98
N ALA A 67 15.62 3.03 -14.13
CA ALA A 67 16.87 3.73 -13.91
C ALA A 67 18.06 2.80 -14.15
N ASP A 68 19.13 3.36 -14.71
CA ASP A 68 20.41 2.69 -14.87
C ASP A 68 21.39 3.25 -13.84
N ILE A 69 21.78 2.42 -12.88
CA ILE A 69 22.67 2.80 -11.77
C ILE A 69 24.12 2.37 -12.01
N THR A 70 24.48 1.99 -13.24
CA THR A 70 25.85 1.53 -13.59
C THR A 70 26.93 2.55 -13.22
N GLY A 71 26.64 3.85 -13.35
CA GLY A 71 27.60 4.91 -13.03
C GLY A 71 28.01 4.98 -11.55
N ALA A 72 27.10 4.64 -10.63
CA ALA A 72 27.36 4.62 -9.19
C ALA A 72 27.79 3.24 -8.68
N TYR A 73 27.42 2.17 -9.37
CA TYR A 73 27.65 0.79 -8.95
C TYR A 73 28.35 -0.01 -10.05
N PRO A 74 29.70 -0.04 -10.08
CA PRO A 74 30.45 -0.86 -11.04
C PRO A 74 30.17 -2.36 -10.86
N LYS A 75 30.62 -3.19 -11.80
CA LYS A 75 30.35 -4.63 -11.81
C LYS A 75 30.79 -5.34 -10.53
N GLU A 76 31.91 -4.91 -9.96
CA GLU A 76 32.53 -5.46 -8.76
C GLU A 76 31.88 -4.95 -7.46
N ALA A 77 30.93 -4.01 -7.54
CA ALA A 77 30.25 -3.49 -6.36
C ALA A 77 29.56 -4.64 -5.59
N PRO A 78 29.65 -4.67 -4.25
CA PRO A 78 28.95 -5.66 -3.46
C PRO A 78 27.44 -5.50 -3.66
N PHE A 79 26.69 -6.58 -3.45
CA PHE A 79 25.23 -6.52 -3.48
C PHE A 79 24.73 -5.58 -2.37
N PRO A 80 23.87 -4.58 -2.67
CA PRO A 80 23.45 -3.59 -1.68
C PRO A 80 22.64 -4.22 -0.54
N GLN A 81 22.84 -3.72 0.68
CA GLN A 81 22.02 -4.07 1.84
C GLN A 81 20.64 -3.39 1.75
N PRO A 82 19.62 -3.85 2.49
CA PRO A 82 18.25 -3.31 2.42
C PRO A 82 18.16 -1.77 2.50
N ASP A 83 18.80 -1.13 3.49
CA ASP A 83 18.77 0.33 3.64
C ASP A 83 19.37 1.08 2.43
N ALA A 84 20.37 0.48 1.79
CA ALA A 84 20.98 1.06 0.59
C ALA A 84 20.02 1.00 -0.61
N TRP A 85 19.20 -0.04 -0.69
CA TRP A 85 18.18 -0.20 -1.73
C TRP A 85 17.05 0.83 -1.60
N GLU A 86 16.68 1.19 -0.37
CA GLU A 86 15.74 2.30 -0.13
C GLU A 86 16.32 3.62 -0.64
N LYS A 87 17.58 3.93 -0.29
CA LYS A 87 18.24 5.14 -0.79
C LYS A 87 18.36 5.17 -2.31
N ILE A 88 18.70 4.03 -2.94
CA ILE A 88 18.75 3.90 -4.40
C ILE A 88 17.38 4.22 -5.00
N ALA A 89 16.30 3.70 -4.43
CA ALA A 89 14.94 3.97 -4.88
C ALA A 89 14.61 5.47 -4.79
N GLN A 90 14.88 6.10 -3.66
CA GLN A 90 14.64 7.54 -3.47
C GLN A 90 15.42 8.40 -4.49
N ASP A 91 16.72 8.15 -4.63
CA ASP A 91 17.61 8.97 -5.47
C ASP A 91 17.30 8.81 -6.98
N ASN A 92 16.82 7.64 -7.41
CA ASN A 92 16.71 7.31 -8.83
C ASN A 92 15.28 7.22 -9.36
N CYS A 93 14.28 7.03 -8.49
CA CYS A 93 12.90 6.75 -8.91
C CYS A 93 11.87 7.79 -8.47
N ALA A 94 12.14 8.60 -7.44
CA ALA A 94 11.17 9.57 -6.92
C ALA A 94 10.73 10.60 -7.98
N GLN A 95 11.67 11.11 -8.78
CA GLN A 95 11.37 12.06 -9.86
C GLN A 95 10.53 11.40 -10.97
N ALA A 96 10.88 10.18 -11.39
CA ALA A 96 10.14 9.46 -12.42
C ALA A 96 8.69 9.18 -11.98
N ALA A 97 8.49 8.75 -10.73
CA ALA A 97 7.18 8.53 -10.14
C ALA A 97 6.35 9.83 -10.08
N THR A 98 6.96 10.93 -9.63
CA THR A 98 6.29 12.25 -9.56
C THR A 98 5.86 12.73 -10.94
N THR A 99 6.72 12.60 -11.95
CA THR A 99 6.40 12.94 -13.34
C THR A 99 5.31 12.02 -13.91
N TYR A 100 5.39 10.72 -13.65
CA TYR A 100 4.37 9.76 -14.07
C TYR A 100 2.98 10.09 -13.50
N MET A 101 2.94 10.55 -12.26
CA MET A 101 1.73 10.99 -11.54
C MET A 101 1.31 12.43 -11.86
N SER A 102 1.99 13.10 -12.79
CA SER A 102 1.72 14.51 -13.16
C SER A 102 1.72 15.45 -11.94
N GLY A 103 2.62 15.21 -10.98
CA GLY A 103 2.75 15.98 -9.75
C GLY A 103 1.67 15.70 -8.70
N LYS A 104 0.79 14.70 -8.91
CA LYS A 104 -0.29 14.34 -7.98
C LYS A 104 0.04 13.22 -7.01
N LEU A 105 1.31 12.80 -6.94
CA LEU A 105 1.71 11.78 -5.96
C LEU A 105 1.63 12.39 -4.56
N ASP A 106 0.75 11.83 -3.72
CA ASP A 106 0.55 12.31 -2.35
C ASP A 106 1.62 11.73 -1.42
N PRO A 107 2.42 12.56 -0.74
CA PRO A 107 3.44 12.07 0.19
C PRO A 107 2.87 11.30 1.38
N GLU A 108 1.58 11.48 1.69
CA GLU A 108 0.85 10.77 2.75
C GLU A 108 -0.25 9.87 2.16
N GLY A 109 -0.18 9.62 0.85
CA GLY A 109 -1.16 8.84 0.09
C GLY A 109 -0.95 7.33 0.16
N LYS A 110 -1.85 6.61 -0.50
CA LYS A 110 -1.86 5.14 -0.53
C LYS A 110 -0.75 4.53 -1.40
N TYR A 111 -0.24 5.26 -2.39
CA TYR A 111 0.83 4.77 -3.27
C TYR A 111 2.18 5.35 -2.83
N GLY A 112 3.12 4.45 -2.50
CA GLY A 112 4.52 4.79 -2.28
C GLY A 112 5.36 4.54 -3.53
N VAL A 113 6.47 5.26 -3.66
CA VAL A 113 7.51 4.94 -4.65
C VAL A 113 8.18 3.64 -4.24
N SER A 114 8.39 2.72 -5.16
CA SER A 114 9.11 1.48 -4.89
C SER A 114 9.93 1.07 -6.11
N THR A 115 10.81 0.07 -5.95
CA THR A 115 11.63 -0.47 -7.03
C THR A 115 11.60 -1.98 -7.07
N LEU A 116 11.62 -2.52 -8.30
CA LEU A 116 12.01 -3.91 -8.54
C LEU A 116 13.49 -3.92 -8.88
N ASN A 117 14.26 -4.51 -7.97
CA ASN A 117 15.71 -4.57 -8.02
C ASN A 117 16.18 -5.85 -8.72
N PRO A 118 17.40 -5.89 -9.27
CA PRO A 118 18.02 -7.16 -9.66
C PRO A 118 18.27 -8.08 -8.46
N ASP A 119 18.14 -9.38 -8.68
CA ASP A 119 18.62 -10.40 -7.75
C ASP A 119 20.16 -10.49 -7.74
N GLU A 120 20.73 -11.17 -6.74
CA GLU A 120 22.18 -11.35 -6.60
C GLU A 120 22.84 -11.97 -7.85
N LYS A 121 22.14 -12.90 -8.51
CA LYS A 121 22.61 -13.53 -9.75
C LYS A 121 22.78 -12.50 -10.87
N ARG A 122 21.79 -11.64 -11.09
CA ARG A 122 21.90 -10.56 -12.10
C ARG A 122 22.90 -9.50 -11.68
N TRP A 123 22.93 -9.15 -10.39
CA TRP A 123 23.87 -8.17 -9.85
C TRP A 123 25.32 -8.60 -10.06
N SER A 124 25.68 -9.84 -9.72
CA SER A 124 27.03 -10.40 -9.96
C SER A 124 27.36 -10.51 -11.46
N GLY A 125 26.34 -10.67 -12.32
CA GLY A 125 26.44 -10.57 -13.77
C GLY A 125 26.70 -9.15 -14.30
N GLY A 126 26.63 -8.12 -13.46
CA GLY A 126 26.81 -6.71 -13.84
C GLY A 126 25.51 -6.00 -14.22
N TYR A 127 24.34 -6.59 -13.97
CA TYR A 127 23.06 -5.94 -14.25
C TYR A 127 22.78 -4.84 -13.22
N ARG A 128 22.49 -3.63 -13.72
CA ARG A 128 22.28 -2.41 -12.91
C ARG A 128 21.06 -1.61 -13.37
N GLN A 129 20.14 -2.25 -14.10
CA GLN A 129 18.84 -1.62 -14.35
C GLN A 129 17.89 -1.92 -13.20
N ILE A 130 17.18 -0.90 -12.73
CA ILE A 130 16.09 -1.03 -11.76
C ILE A 130 14.77 -0.60 -12.41
N ARG A 131 13.67 -1.22 -12.02
CA ARG A 131 12.33 -0.74 -12.39
C ARG A 131 11.82 0.16 -11.29
N CYS A 132 11.49 1.40 -11.64
CA CYS A 132 10.81 2.33 -10.76
C CYS A 132 9.30 2.10 -10.88
N GLY A 133 8.58 2.20 -9.77
CA GLY A 133 7.14 2.06 -9.80
C GLY A 133 6.44 2.57 -8.55
N LEU A 134 5.14 2.33 -8.53
CA LEU A 134 4.24 2.67 -7.43
C LEU A 134 3.64 1.38 -6.87
N GLN A 135 3.52 1.33 -5.55
CA GLN A 135 2.98 0.21 -4.81
C GLN A 135 2.11 0.71 -3.67
N VAL A 136 1.07 -0.05 -3.35
CA VAL A 136 0.34 0.12 -2.08
C VAL A 136 0.97 -0.81 -1.06
N THR A 137 1.40 -0.24 0.06
CA THR A 137 2.17 -0.96 1.08
C THR A 137 1.41 -0.88 2.41
N ALA A 138 1.29 -2.01 3.09
CA ALA A 138 0.79 -2.06 4.46
C ALA A 138 1.82 -1.41 5.42
N PRO A 139 1.43 -0.98 6.63
CA PRO A 139 2.36 -0.44 7.62
C PRO A 139 3.58 -1.33 7.91
N SER A 140 3.47 -2.66 7.76
CA SER A 140 4.59 -3.60 7.90
C SER A 140 5.61 -3.59 6.75
N GLY A 141 5.31 -2.92 5.63
CA GLY A 141 6.06 -3.02 4.39
C GLY A 141 5.38 -3.90 3.32
N ALA A 142 4.54 -4.85 3.74
CA ALA A 142 3.96 -5.84 2.84
C ALA A 142 3.19 -5.22 1.66
N ALA A 143 3.46 -5.73 0.45
CA ALA A 143 2.75 -5.32 -0.76
C ALA A 143 1.26 -5.71 -0.68
N LEU A 144 0.38 -4.71 -0.75
CA LEU A 144 -1.06 -4.88 -0.84
C LEU A 144 -1.53 -4.89 -2.29
N PRO A 145 -2.57 -5.66 -2.62
CA PRO A 145 -3.17 -5.59 -3.95
C PRO A 145 -3.79 -4.20 -4.18
N SER A 146 -3.56 -3.67 -5.38
CA SER A 146 -4.20 -2.47 -5.94
C SER A 146 -4.98 -2.81 -7.21
N PHE A 147 -5.90 -1.92 -7.56
CA PHE A 147 -6.80 -2.06 -8.71
C PHE A 147 -6.97 -0.71 -9.40
N GLY A 148 -6.96 -0.74 -10.74
CA GLY A 148 -6.87 0.45 -11.59
C GLY A 148 -5.46 1.06 -11.57
N SER A 149 -5.16 1.87 -12.58
CA SER A 149 -3.88 2.59 -12.65
C SER A 149 -3.84 3.73 -11.62
N ALA A 150 -2.71 3.83 -10.92
CA ALA A 150 -2.38 4.89 -9.96
C ALA A 150 -2.63 6.29 -10.53
N LYS A 151 -2.38 6.51 -11.84
CA LYS A 151 -2.65 7.79 -12.52
C LYS A 151 -4.10 8.27 -12.43
N SER A 152 -5.02 7.31 -12.38
CA SER A 152 -6.47 7.56 -12.38
C SER A 152 -7.11 7.38 -11.02
N GLN A 153 -6.40 6.74 -10.09
CA GLN A 153 -6.90 6.39 -8.77
C GLN A 153 -6.69 7.54 -7.79
N ASP A 154 -7.69 7.75 -6.94
CA ASP A 154 -7.60 8.64 -5.79
C ASP A 154 -6.43 8.23 -4.89
N GLN A 155 -5.61 9.19 -4.48
CA GLN A 155 -4.38 8.95 -3.74
C GLN A 155 -4.58 8.84 -2.23
N SER A 156 -5.78 9.14 -1.71
CA SER A 156 -6.03 9.15 -0.28
C SER A 156 -5.70 7.79 0.32
N ASN A 157 -4.92 7.78 1.39
CA ASN A 157 -4.64 6.58 2.16
C ASN A 157 -5.88 6.22 2.99
N VAL A 158 -6.77 5.44 2.38
CA VAL A 158 -8.00 4.93 2.98
C VAL A 158 -8.18 3.47 2.63
N TYR A 159 -8.79 2.72 3.54
CA TYR A 159 -9.20 1.35 3.33
C TYR A 159 -10.70 1.28 2.99
N ASP A 160 -11.10 0.21 2.30
CA ASP A 160 -12.51 -0.05 2.03
C ASP A 160 -13.28 -0.44 3.30
N PRO A 161 -14.60 -0.17 3.39
CA PRO A 161 -15.42 -0.66 4.48
C PRO A 161 -15.32 -2.19 4.66
N GLY A 162 -15.34 -2.65 5.90
CA GLY A 162 -15.16 -4.06 6.27
C GLY A 162 -13.72 -4.51 6.44
N VAL A 163 -12.74 -3.67 6.13
CA VAL A 163 -11.34 -3.93 6.49
C VAL A 163 -11.13 -3.66 7.98
N CYS A 164 -10.46 -4.58 8.68
CA CYS A 164 -9.97 -4.36 10.02
C CYS A 164 -8.45 -4.16 9.98
N VAL A 165 -7.90 -3.29 10.83
CA VAL A 165 -6.46 -2.98 10.86
C VAL A 165 -5.86 -3.30 12.22
N ALA A 166 -4.76 -4.05 12.23
CA ALA A 166 -4.11 -4.59 13.42
C ALA A 166 -3.54 -3.50 14.33
N LEU A 167 -3.17 -3.85 15.56
CA LEU A 167 -2.24 -3.06 16.36
C LEU A 167 -0.82 -3.32 15.83
N GLY A 168 -0.17 -2.28 15.33
CA GLY A 168 1.20 -2.32 14.84
C GLY A 168 2.24 -2.11 15.94
N ASP A 169 3.51 -2.25 15.56
CA ASP A 169 4.64 -1.99 16.45
C ASP A 169 4.63 -0.55 16.97
N LYS A 170 5.22 -0.36 18.16
CA LYS A 170 5.33 0.97 18.82
C LYS A 170 3.97 1.68 18.95
N ASN A 171 2.91 0.91 19.17
CA ASN A 171 1.57 1.44 19.43
C ASN A 171 0.99 2.24 18.23
N THR A 172 1.14 1.69 17.02
CA THR A 172 0.66 2.30 15.77
C THR A 172 -0.49 1.51 15.16
N VAL A 173 -1.13 2.04 14.11
CA VAL A 173 -2.05 1.28 13.28
C VAL A 173 -1.25 0.36 12.36
N GLY A 174 -1.53 -0.94 12.42
CA GLY A 174 -0.85 -1.97 11.65
C GLY A 174 -1.61 -2.40 10.39
N ASP A 175 -1.21 -3.55 9.88
CA ASP A 175 -1.69 -4.12 8.63
C ASP A 175 -3.18 -4.47 8.63
N PRO A 176 -3.82 -4.52 7.45
CA PRO A 176 -5.14 -5.11 7.31
C PRO A 176 -5.16 -6.55 7.81
N ILE A 177 -6.08 -6.90 8.69
CA ILE A 177 -6.19 -8.20 9.35
C ILE A 177 -7.64 -8.70 9.33
N GLU A 178 -7.84 -10.01 9.47
CA GLU A 178 -9.18 -10.57 9.70
C GLU A 178 -9.80 -9.98 10.98
N CYS A 179 -11.02 -9.46 10.90
CA CYS A 179 -11.72 -8.85 12.04
C CYS A 179 -11.93 -9.80 13.23
N ALA A 180 -11.93 -11.12 13.00
CA ALA A 180 -11.97 -12.11 14.07
C ALA A 180 -10.69 -12.16 14.93
N LYS A 181 -9.61 -11.50 14.50
CA LYS A 181 -8.35 -11.36 15.24
C LYS A 181 -8.29 -10.00 15.95
N PRO A 182 -7.42 -9.83 16.97
CA PRO A 182 -7.22 -8.54 17.61
C PRO A 182 -6.84 -7.43 16.61
N HIS A 183 -7.61 -6.35 16.60
CA HIS A 183 -7.39 -5.21 15.71
C HIS A 183 -7.80 -3.90 16.41
N VAL A 184 -7.23 -2.77 15.98
CA VAL A 184 -7.50 -1.46 16.63
C VAL A 184 -8.73 -0.79 16.05
N PHE A 185 -8.92 -0.91 14.73
CA PHE A 185 -10.03 -0.27 14.04
C PHE A 185 -10.67 -1.20 13.02
N GLU A 186 -12.00 -1.21 12.97
CA GLU A 186 -12.78 -1.67 11.83
C GLU A 186 -13.19 -0.45 11.01
N ILE A 187 -12.94 -0.51 9.70
CA ILE A 187 -13.31 0.55 8.76
C ILE A 187 -14.78 0.36 8.42
N VAL A 188 -15.61 1.33 8.77
CA VAL A 188 -17.06 1.26 8.54
C VAL A 188 -17.51 2.09 7.33
N GLY A 189 -16.64 2.98 6.84
CA GLY A 189 -16.99 3.93 5.81
C GLY A 189 -15.81 4.68 5.22
N VAL A 190 -16.06 5.30 4.07
CA VAL A 190 -15.18 6.29 3.45
C VAL A 190 -16.01 7.53 3.14
N VAL A 191 -15.58 8.67 3.66
CA VAL A 191 -16.18 9.98 3.36
C VAL A 191 -15.36 10.67 2.30
N GLN A 192 -16.02 11.13 1.25
CA GLN A 192 -15.48 12.08 0.29
C GLN A 192 -15.69 13.51 0.82
N HIS A 193 -14.61 14.25 1.03
CA HIS A 193 -14.68 15.68 1.28
C HIS A 193 -15.08 16.43 0.00
N PRO A 194 -15.85 17.53 0.11
CA PRO A 194 -16.19 18.35 -1.04
C PRO A 194 -14.94 19.01 -1.63
N GLU A 195 -15.03 19.35 -2.92
CA GLU A 195 -14.03 20.19 -3.57
C GLU A 195 -13.95 21.57 -2.92
N GLY A 196 -12.77 22.20 -2.95
CA GLY A 196 -12.59 23.55 -2.41
C GLY A 196 -11.26 23.79 -1.69
N PRO A 197 -11.14 24.90 -0.95
CA PRO A 197 -9.97 25.20 -0.14
C PRO A 197 -9.80 24.20 1.00
N PHE A 198 -8.57 24.06 1.50
CA PHE A 198 -8.25 23.20 2.63
C PHE A 198 -9.06 23.62 3.88
N PRO A 199 -9.91 22.74 4.44
CA PRO A 199 -10.60 23.01 5.69
C PRO A 199 -9.67 22.80 6.88
N ALA A 200 -9.71 23.72 7.85
CA ALA A 200 -9.05 23.51 9.14
C ALA A 200 -9.61 22.27 9.86
N ASP A 201 -8.79 21.63 10.69
CA ASP A 201 -9.11 20.35 11.35
C ASP A 201 -10.46 20.38 12.08
N ALA A 202 -10.77 21.45 12.83
CA ALA A 202 -12.06 21.57 13.53
C ALA A 202 -13.28 21.53 12.58
N ALA A 203 -13.13 22.05 11.36
CA ALA A 203 -14.18 21.99 10.35
C ALA A 203 -14.27 20.59 9.70
N GLN A 204 -13.14 19.90 9.55
CA GLN A 204 -13.12 18.49 9.14
C GLN A 204 -13.81 17.63 10.20
N ASP A 205 -13.44 17.79 11.46
CA ASP A 205 -14.00 17.03 12.59
C ASP A 205 -15.52 17.20 12.71
N ALA A 206 -16.03 18.43 12.60
CA ALA A 206 -17.46 18.68 12.62
C ALA A 206 -18.20 17.95 11.47
N ALA A 207 -17.63 17.99 10.26
CA ALA A 207 -18.22 17.32 9.10
C ALA A 207 -18.11 15.79 9.19
N MET A 208 -17.00 15.27 9.71
CA MET A 208 -16.74 13.84 9.85
C MET A 208 -17.59 13.24 10.98
N LEU A 209 -17.78 13.95 12.09
CA LEU A 209 -18.64 13.50 13.19
C LEU A 209 -20.06 13.18 12.70
N GLU A 210 -20.69 14.09 11.96
CA GLU A 210 -22.05 13.90 11.45
C GLU A 210 -22.11 12.73 10.46
N LYS A 211 -21.21 12.72 9.46
CA LYS A 211 -21.22 11.73 8.38
C LYS A 211 -20.85 10.33 8.88
N CYS A 212 -19.82 10.21 9.71
CA CYS A 212 -19.39 8.93 10.25
C CYS A 212 -20.39 8.36 11.25
N ALA A 213 -21.11 9.20 12.01
CA ALA A 213 -22.20 8.73 12.85
C ALA A 213 -23.32 8.07 12.02
N ALA A 214 -23.74 8.70 10.92
CA ALA A 214 -24.73 8.13 10.02
C ALA A 214 -24.24 6.83 9.35
N ILE A 215 -23.03 6.84 8.79
CA ILE A 215 -22.44 5.66 8.13
C ILE A 215 -22.27 4.49 9.12
N ALA A 216 -21.82 4.76 10.35
CA ALA A 216 -21.69 3.72 11.36
C ALA A 216 -23.05 3.17 11.79
N ALA A 217 -24.09 4.00 11.92
CA ALA A 217 -25.44 3.53 12.22
C ALA A 217 -25.95 2.57 11.14
N ASP A 218 -25.76 2.90 9.87
CA ASP A 218 -26.14 2.05 8.74
C ASP A 218 -25.32 0.74 8.71
N TYR A 219 -24.00 0.84 8.85
CA TYR A 219 -23.09 -0.31 8.82
C TYR A 219 -23.37 -1.33 9.93
N THR A 220 -23.71 -0.83 11.13
CA THR A 220 -23.93 -1.64 12.33
C THR A 220 -25.38 -2.06 12.53
N GLY A 221 -26.32 -1.52 11.75
CA GLY A 221 -27.75 -1.71 11.98
C GLY A 221 -28.25 -1.04 13.26
N GLY A 222 -27.62 0.07 13.66
CA GLY A 222 -27.97 0.83 14.86
C GLY A 222 -27.49 0.20 16.17
N ALA A 223 -26.42 -0.58 16.14
CA ALA A 223 -25.89 -1.20 17.36
C ALA A 223 -25.39 -0.14 18.36
N ASP A 224 -25.62 -0.38 19.66
CA ASP A 224 -25.06 0.46 20.72
C ASP A 224 -23.56 0.19 20.88
N LEU A 225 -22.75 0.96 20.16
CA LEU A 225 -21.29 0.86 20.20
C LEU A 225 -20.73 1.12 21.60
N LYS A 226 -21.35 2.04 22.36
CA LYS A 226 -20.89 2.36 23.72
C LYS A 226 -21.14 1.19 24.67
N ALA A 227 -22.28 0.51 24.57
CA ALA A 227 -22.54 -0.71 25.34
C ALA A 227 -21.55 -1.85 24.99
N LYS A 228 -20.98 -1.83 23.78
CA LYS A 228 -19.89 -2.73 23.35
C LYS A 228 -18.49 -2.25 23.76
N GLY A 229 -18.38 -1.10 24.42
CA GLY A 229 -17.09 -0.50 24.78
C GLY A 229 -16.32 0.04 23.58
N LEU A 230 -17.02 0.45 22.51
CA LEU A 230 -16.45 0.96 21.27
C LEU A 230 -16.91 2.41 21.01
N LEU A 231 -16.14 3.12 20.20
CA LEU A 231 -16.42 4.48 19.75
C LEU A 231 -16.23 4.63 18.23
N ILE A 232 -16.83 5.67 17.68
CA ILE A 232 -16.61 6.09 16.29
C ILE A 232 -15.46 7.10 16.29
N THR A 233 -14.54 6.96 15.34
CA THR A 233 -13.44 7.89 15.08
C THR A 233 -13.18 8.01 13.58
N TRP A 234 -12.32 8.92 13.16
CA TRP A 234 -11.99 9.18 11.76
C TRP A 234 -10.56 9.70 11.60
N ASP A 235 -10.12 9.77 10.35
CA ASP A 235 -8.89 10.50 9.99
C ASP A 235 -9.25 11.89 9.45
N ASN A 236 -8.38 12.86 9.69
CA ASN A 236 -8.37 14.11 8.93
C ASN A 236 -7.41 14.01 7.74
N ARG A 237 -7.55 14.94 6.80
CA ARG A 237 -6.60 15.13 5.69
C ARG A 237 -5.68 16.29 6.02
N SER A 238 -4.40 16.12 5.68
CA SER A 238 -3.42 17.19 5.78
C SER A 238 -3.57 18.18 4.63
N GLU A 239 -3.02 19.38 4.79
CA GLU A 239 -2.97 20.37 3.71
C GLU A 239 -2.15 19.87 2.51
N LYS A 240 -1.11 19.05 2.75
CA LYS A 240 -0.25 18.46 1.69
C LYS A 240 -1.03 17.48 0.83
N SER A 241 -1.72 16.52 1.45
CA SER A 241 -2.64 15.61 0.78
C SER A 241 -3.75 16.38 0.06
N TRP A 242 -4.26 17.44 0.70
CA TRP A 242 -5.27 18.29 0.08
C TRP A 242 -4.73 18.97 -1.20
N ALA A 243 -3.52 19.50 -1.19
CA ALA A 243 -2.94 20.21 -2.34
C ALA A 243 -2.84 19.35 -3.61
N VAL A 244 -2.69 18.03 -3.48
CA VAL A 244 -2.54 17.10 -4.61
C VAL A 244 -3.81 16.34 -4.98
N GLY A 245 -4.91 16.58 -4.28
CA GLY A 245 -6.23 16.04 -4.63
C GLY A 245 -6.73 14.88 -3.77
N SER A 246 -6.02 14.47 -2.73
CA SER A 246 -6.53 13.48 -1.78
C SER A 246 -7.64 14.08 -0.92
N ARG A 247 -8.83 13.50 -0.98
CA ARG A 247 -10.06 14.04 -0.36
C ARG A 247 -10.88 12.98 0.36
N LYS A 248 -10.41 11.74 0.45
CA LYS A 248 -11.12 10.68 1.14
C LYS A 248 -10.55 10.46 2.54
N ALA A 249 -11.44 10.24 3.50
CA ALA A 249 -11.11 9.93 4.87
C ALA A 249 -11.91 8.71 5.35
N ASN A 250 -11.31 7.87 6.19
CA ASN A 250 -12.01 6.71 6.75
C ASN A 250 -12.89 7.11 7.95
N CYS A 251 -14.08 6.53 8.02
CA CYS A 251 -14.84 6.37 9.25
C CYS A 251 -14.48 5.02 9.87
N LYS A 252 -14.21 5.01 11.17
CA LYS A 252 -13.65 3.87 11.89
C LYS A 252 -14.42 3.62 13.18
N VAL A 253 -14.44 2.36 13.60
CA VAL A 253 -14.89 1.97 14.94
C VAL A 253 -13.73 1.29 15.66
N GLY A 254 -13.48 1.68 16.91
CA GLY A 254 -12.41 1.12 17.73
C GLY A 254 -12.70 1.21 19.22
N ALA A 255 -11.90 0.51 20.02
CA ALA A 255 -11.93 0.66 21.48
C ALA A 255 -11.35 2.03 21.90
N PRO A 256 -11.86 2.67 22.97
CA PRO A 256 -11.26 3.86 23.52
C PRO A 256 -9.77 3.63 23.87
N PRO A 257 -8.86 4.56 23.54
CA PRO A 257 -7.46 4.43 23.91
C PRO A 257 -7.27 4.46 25.43
N GLN A 258 -6.23 3.80 25.91
CA GLN A 258 -5.79 3.81 27.31
C GLN A 258 -4.59 4.74 27.47
N GLY A 259 -4.85 6.00 27.81
CA GLY A 259 -3.84 7.05 27.76
C GLY A 259 -3.42 7.30 26.31
N GLU A 260 -2.13 7.14 26.02
CA GLU A 260 -1.59 7.23 24.66
C GLU A 260 -1.68 5.90 23.89
N ASN A 261 -2.08 4.81 24.55
CA ASN A 261 -2.07 3.48 23.94
C ASN A 261 -3.36 3.15 23.20
N LEU A 262 -3.23 2.70 21.95
CA LEU A 262 -4.28 2.06 21.18
C LEU A 262 -4.65 0.73 21.83
N VAL A 263 -5.93 0.37 21.77
CA VAL A 263 -6.46 -0.85 22.38
C VAL A 263 -7.02 -1.73 21.28
N ALA A 264 -6.50 -2.95 21.19
CA ALA A 264 -7.04 -3.95 20.28
C ALA A 264 -8.32 -4.57 20.83
N TRP A 265 -9.25 -4.91 19.93
CA TRP A 265 -10.48 -5.64 20.22
C TRP A 265 -10.70 -6.70 19.14
N GLU A 266 -11.62 -7.63 19.39
CA GLU A 266 -11.91 -8.76 18.48
C GLU A 266 -13.38 -8.76 18.06
N GLY A 267 -13.63 -9.21 16.83
CA GLY A 267 -14.96 -9.35 16.26
C GLY A 267 -15.27 -8.30 15.20
N THR A 268 -16.55 -8.13 14.87
CA THR A 268 -16.98 -7.10 13.92
C THR A 268 -18.23 -6.42 14.42
N VAL A 269 -18.36 -5.13 14.14
CA VAL A 269 -19.58 -4.35 14.38
C VAL A 269 -20.54 -4.40 13.20
N ARG A 270 -20.15 -5.03 12.08
CA ARG A 270 -21.00 -5.22 10.90
C ARG A 270 -22.32 -5.88 11.28
N ASN A 271 -23.43 -5.31 10.83
CA ASN A 271 -24.73 -5.96 10.91
C ASN A 271 -24.71 -7.27 10.09
N PRO A 272 -24.91 -8.45 10.69
CA PRO A 272 -24.91 -9.72 9.96
C PRO A 272 -26.07 -9.82 8.95
N ASN A 273 -27.13 -9.03 9.16
CA ASN A 273 -28.28 -8.94 8.26
C ASN A 273 -28.22 -7.69 7.35
N GLY A 274 -27.11 -6.95 7.36
CA GLY A 274 -26.92 -5.78 6.53
C GLY A 274 -26.78 -6.14 5.05
N ALA A 275 -27.05 -5.18 4.18
CA ALA A 275 -26.77 -5.34 2.75
C ALA A 275 -25.28 -5.69 2.53
N PRO A 276 -24.93 -6.48 1.49
CA PRO A 276 -23.54 -6.72 1.11
C PRO A 276 -22.79 -5.39 0.96
N LEU A 277 -21.53 -5.34 1.40
CA LEU A 277 -20.69 -4.17 1.14
C LEU A 277 -20.47 -4.08 -0.37
N THR A 278 -20.86 -2.97 -0.95
CA THR A 278 -20.54 -2.65 -2.34
C THR A 278 -19.13 -2.09 -2.38
N THR A 279 -18.12 -2.97 -2.31
CA THR A 279 -16.74 -2.57 -2.60
C THR A 279 -16.48 -2.81 -4.08
N SER A 280 -15.82 -1.85 -4.73
CA SER A 280 -15.44 -2.00 -6.15
C SER A 280 -14.39 -3.10 -6.34
N ASN A 281 -13.66 -3.44 -5.27
CA ASN A 281 -12.60 -4.43 -5.24
C ASN A 281 -12.73 -5.35 -4.00
N PRO A 282 -12.13 -6.54 -4.02
CA PRO A 282 -11.97 -7.35 -2.82
C PRO A 282 -11.28 -6.57 -1.69
N PRO A 283 -11.69 -6.74 -0.42
CA PRO A 283 -11.07 -6.05 0.70
C PRO A 283 -9.55 -6.32 0.74
N GLN A 284 -8.78 -5.26 0.95
CA GLN A 284 -7.35 -5.37 1.21
C GLN A 284 -7.19 -6.16 2.53
N THR A 285 -6.85 -7.43 2.44
CA THR A 285 -6.60 -8.29 3.60
C THR A 285 -5.20 -8.87 3.46
N THR A 286 -4.46 -8.94 4.56
CA THR A 286 -3.20 -9.70 4.60
C THR A 286 -3.49 -11.19 4.75
N SER A 287 -4.17 -11.80 3.77
CA SER A 287 -4.14 -13.27 3.66
C SER A 287 -2.76 -13.79 3.27
N VAL A 288 -1.79 -12.90 3.01
CA VAL A 288 -0.40 -13.25 2.67
C VAL A 288 0.42 -13.28 3.96
N LYS A 289 0.98 -14.46 4.28
CA LYS A 289 1.97 -14.62 5.34
C LYS A 289 3.09 -13.57 5.21
N PRO A 290 3.70 -13.10 6.33
CA PRO A 290 4.93 -12.33 6.28
C PRO A 290 5.94 -13.01 5.36
N GLN A 291 6.53 -12.20 4.48
CA GLN A 291 7.48 -12.61 3.45
C GLN A 291 8.70 -13.29 4.10
N ALA A 292 8.73 -14.63 4.11
CA ALA A 292 9.92 -15.38 4.50
C ALA A 292 10.76 -15.65 3.24
N GLU A 293 11.98 -15.09 3.19
CA GLU A 293 12.86 -15.12 2.02
C GLU A 293 13.46 -16.52 1.75
N PRO A 294 13.44 -17.01 0.49
CA PRO A 294 14.21 -18.19 0.11
C PRO A 294 15.51 -17.90 -0.66
N THR A 295 15.87 -16.65 -0.96
CA THR A 295 16.96 -16.36 -1.94
C THR A 295 17.98 -15.27 -1.58
N GLY A 296 17.92 -14.64 -0.41
CA GLY A 296 18.79 -13.49 -0.06
C GLY A 296 18.25 -12.17 -0.66
N ALA A 297 17.99 -11.18 0.19
CA ALA A 297 17.30 -9.90 -0.07
C ALA A 297 17.88 -9.02 -1.19
N PRO A 298 17.16 -8.00 -1.71
CA PRO A 298 15.70 -7.87 -1.79
C PRO A 298 15.21 -7.53 -3.21
N LEU A 299 14.08 -8.10 -3.62
CA LEU A 299 13.40 -7.81 -4.89
C LEU A 299 12.37 -6.66 -4.81
N HIS A 300 12.26 -6.02 -3.66
CA HIS A 300 11.47 -4.81 -3.41
C HIS A 300 12.27 -3.86 -2.52
N SER A 301 12.39 -2.59 -2.92
CA SER A 301 12.72 -1.53 -1.96
C SER A 301 11.41 -0.93 -1.47
N GLU A 302 11.05 -1.20 -0.22
CA GLU A 302 9.94 -0.51 0.43
C GLU A 302 10.38 0.92 0.71
N SER A 303 9.74 1.91 0.08
CA SER A 303 9.82 3.30 0.51
C SER A 303 8.49 3.63 1.16
N GLY A 304 8.46 3.63 2.48
CA GLY A 304 7.24 3.90 3.25
C GLY A 304 7.59 4.64 4.53
N GLN A 305 7.63 5.97 4.48
CA GLN A 305 7.58 6.76 5.71
C GLN A 305 6.11 6.82 6.17
N PRO A 306 5.80 6.48 7.43
CA PRO A 306 4.42 6.38 7.89
C PRO A 306 3.69 7.73 7.88
N PRO A 307 2.36 7.77 7.65
CA PRO A 307 1.59 9.00 7.80
C PRO A 307 1.58 9.46 9.26
N SER A 308 1.62 10.78 9.44
CA SER A 308 1.67 11.46 10.73
C SER A 308 0.39 11.28 11.55
N GLU A 309 0.56 11.43 12.87
CA GLU A 309 -0.35 11.22 14.01
C GLU A 309 -1.87 11.43 13.78
N SER A 310 -2.66 10.48 14.28
CA SER A 310 -4.10 10.60 14.45
C SER A 310 -4.46 11.67 15.49
N GLY A 311 -5.41 12.54 15.14
CA GLY A 311 -5.96 13.55 16.04
C GLY A 311 -6.50 12.96 17.34
N LYS A 312 -6.27 13.69 18.44
CA LYS A 312 -6.71 13.36 19.79
C LYS A 312 -8.24 13.23 19.88
N PRO A 313 -8.80 12.26 20.63
CA PRO A 313 -10.24 12.16 20.82
C PRO A 313 -10.80 13.44 21.46
N SER A 314 -11.79 14.06 20.81
CA SER A 314 -12.51 15.22 21.35
C SER A 314 -13.44 14.79 22.48
N ASP A 315 -13.08 15.16 23.72
CA ASP A 315 -13.97 15.07 24.87
C ASP A 315 -14.90 16.29 24.90
N SER A 316 -16.22 16.04 24.92
CA SER A 316 -17.24 17.09 24.82
C SER A 316 -17.84 17.41 26.18
N GLY A 317 -17.57 18.60 26.71
CA GLY A 317 -18.29 19.25 27.83
C GLY A 317 -17.36 20.13 28.66
N LYS A 318 -17.62 21.40 29.02
CA LYS A 318 -18.85 22.19 29.24
C LYS A 318 -18.44 23.70 29.36
N PRO A 319 -19.35 24.69 29.21
CA PRO A 319 -18.97 26.11 29.12
C PRO A 319 -18.46 26.71 30.45
N ASP A 320 -17.40 27.52 30.38
CA ASP A 320 -16.84 28.30 31.48
C ASP A 320 -17.81 29.39 31.97
N LYS A 321 -17.98 29.46 33.30
CA LYS A 321 -18.61 30.57 34.01
C LYS A 321 -17.51 31.52 34.52
N PRO A 322 -17.69 32.85 34.45
CA PRO A 322 -16.59 33.80 34.69
C PRO A 322 -16.12 33.84 36.15
N SER A 323 -14.80 34.01 36.27
CA SER A 323 -14.04 34.07 37.52
C SER A 323 -14.36 35.34 38.32
N SER A 324 -14.70 35.17 39.59
CA SER A 324 -14.84 36.25 40.57
C SER A 324 -13.52 36.37 41.35
N SER A 325 -12.82 37.48 41.13
CA SER A 325 -11.60 37.85 41.84
C SER A 325 -11.89 38.25 43.29
N ALA A 326 -11.11 37.75 44.24
CA ALA A 326 -10.94 38.36 45.56
C ALA A 326 -9.45 38.33 45.96
N PRO A 327 -8.94 39.32 46.72
CA PRO A 327 -7.52 39.64 46.79
C PRO A 327 -6.77 38.90 47.91
N ALA A 328 -5.47 38.72 47.71
CA ALA A 328 -4.54 38.13 48.68
C ALA A 328 -4.16 39.13 49.80
N THR A 329 -4.20 38.64 51.04
CA THR A 329 -3.68 39.32 52.23
C THR A 329 -2.22 38.95 52.44
N THR A 330 -1.34 39.95 52.43
CA THR A 330 0.06 39.86 52.88
C THR A 330 0.14 39.88 54.41
N THR A 331 0.86 38.92 55.00
CA THR A 331 1.36 39.03 56.38
C THR A 331 2.85 38.73 56.38
N GLU A 332 3.64 39.78 56.59
CA GLU A 332 5.07 39.73 56.87
C GLU A 332 5.26 39.97 58.37
N THR A 333 6.00 39.10 59.07
CA THR A 333 6.64 39.50 60.33
C THR A 333 7.91 38.70 60.59
N ARG A 334 8.99 39.48 60.66
CA ARG A 334 10.31 39.26 61.29
C ARG A 334 11.46 38.78 60.42
#